data_AF-A0A2J7RL28-F1
#
_entry.id   AF-A0A2J7RL28-F1
#
_cell.length_a   1.000
_cell.length_b   1.000
_cell.length_c   1.000
_cell.angle_alpha   90.00
_cell.angle_beta   90.00
_cell.angle_gamma   90.00
#
_symmetry.space_group_name_H-M   'P 1'
#
loop_
_entity.id
_entity.type
_entity.pdbx_description
1 polymer ?
#
loop_
_entity_poly.entity_id
_entity_poly.type
_entity_poly.pdbx_seq_one_letter_code
_entity_poly.pdbx_strand_id
1 'polypeptide(L)'
;MAEEYVSVSEALKLVTPFTRNKREILTFISNANTAFEVINPIHADRLYKFILTRIGGEARITIAHRNLDRCEELREFLRNTYIEKRTLDFTPTGILTLSDRLRNICFIQGLSSDRIQTIVRSQNQDDFDNIAETALEEESAIFSKNERYKGPEKFSVQCTNCKRTGHMSSKCYLKYKQEDKVNISHGTDADNTNYYNVQIKHFKENLEDLCNSVKALPGTFNETISDLEYNTQVMKKGLMKLKSYMEWFIESTDSGLNLMDIKITAEDHIAQINNALAAMQLNLDLMIESVINAQKGCCNPK
;
A
#
# COMPACT_ATOMS: atom_id res chain seq x y z
N MET A 1 1.12 11.74 54.72
CA MET A 1 -0.09 10.91 54.60
C MET A 1 0.39 9.50 54.37
N ALA A 2 0.06 8.55 55.24
CA ALA A 2 0.45 7.15 55.02
C ALA A 2 -0.41 6.62 53.86
N GLU A 3 0.22 6.19 52.78
CA GLU A 3 -0.49 5.51 51.68
C GLU A 3 -1.07 4.20 52.22
N GLU A 4 -2.39 4.05 52.12
CA GLU A 4 -3.11 2.88 52.58
C GLU A 4 -2.95 1.77 51.53
N TYR A 5 -1.91 0.94 51.68
CA TYR A 5 -1.67 -0.20 50.82
C TYR A 5 -2.58 -1.38 51.19
N VAL A 6 -3.04 -2.12 50.18
CA VAL A 6 -3.84 -3.34 50.40
C VAL A 6 -2.94 -4.55 50.67
N SER A 7 -3.51 -5.57 51.30
CA SER A 7 -2.80 -6.83 51.53
C SER A 7 -2.57 -7.61 50.23
N VAL A 8 -1.54 -8.48 50.21
CA VAL A 8 -1.27 -9.39 49.06
C VAL A 8 -2.51 -10.21 48.69
N SER A 9 -3.29 -10.65 49.68
CA SER A 9 -4.48 -11.48 49.45
C SER A 9 -5.60 -10.70 48.75
N GLU A 10 -5.76 -9.42 49.07
CA GLU A 10 -6.75 -8.54 48.43
C GLU A 10 -6.32 -8.17 47.02
N ALA A 11 -5.06 -7.78 46.82
CA ALA A 11 -4.51 -7.53 45.50
C ALA A 11 -4.66 -8.75 44.56
N LEU A 12 -4.45 -9.96 45.09
CA LEU A 12 -4.59 -11.20 44.33
C LEU A 12 -6.04 -11.54 43.91
N LYS A 13 -7.06 -10.93 44.54
CA LYS A 13 -8.46 -11.06 44.10
C LYS A 13 -8.74 -10.32 42.79
N LEU A 14 -7.95 -9.29 42.49
CA LEU A 14 -8.05 -8.53 41.23
C LEU A 14 -7.57 -9.37 40.04
N VAL A 15 -6.58 -10.23 40.27
CA VAL A 15 -5.95 -11.03 39.22
C VAL A 15 -6.74 -12.32 38.97
N THR A 16 -7.55 -12.32 37.91
CA THR A 16 -8.28 -13.50 37.46
C THR A 16 -7.33 -14.59 36.92
N PRO A 17 -7.60 -15.88 37.12
CA PRO A 17 -6.80 -16.94 36.50
C PRO A 17 -6.77 -16.84 34.97
N PHE A 18 -5.61 -17.11 34.35
CA PHE A 18 -5.42 -17.09 32.90
C PHE A 18 -5.18 -18.50 32.36
N THR A 19 -6.05 -18.95 31.45
CA THR A 19 -6.07 -20.34 30.93
C THR A 19 -5.76 -20.45 29.43
N ARG A 20 -5.04 -19.46 28.85
CA ARG A 20 -4.62 -19.38 27.42
C ARG A 20 -5.57 -18.63 26.49
N ASN A 21 -6.73 -18.16 26.93
CA ASN A 21 -7.64 -17.41 26.06
C ASN A 21 -7.01 -16.07 25.63
N LYS A 22 -6.63 -15.93 24.36
CA LYS A 22 -6.03 -14.71 23.80
C LYS A 22 -6.87 -13.45 24.05
N ARG A 23 -8.20 -13.57 24.18
CA ARG A 23 -9.09 -12.43 24.45
C ARG A 23 -8.95 -11.90 25.88
N GLU A 24 -8.51 -12.75 26.81
CA GLU A 24 -8.42 -12.43 28.24
C GLU A 24 -7.02 -11.95 28.64
N ILE A 25 -6.02 -12.06 27.75
CA ILE A 25 -4.64 -11.72 28.12
C ILE A 25 -4.45 -10.24 28.49
N LEU A 26 -5.10 -9.34 27.76
CA LEU A 26 -5.04 -7.91 28.03
C LEU A 26 -5.66 -7.58 29.39
N THR A 27 -6.80 -8.19 29.71
CA THR A 27 -7.47 -8.07 31.01
C THR A 27 -6.59 -8.61 32.13
N PHE A 28 -5.99 -9.79 31.94
CA PHE A 28 -5.07 -10.38 32.91
C PHE A 28 -3.88 -9.46 33.23
N ILE A 29 -3.21 -8.93 32.19
CA ILE A 29 -2.09 -8.00 32.33
C ILE A 29 -2.52 -6.71 33.03
N SER A 30 -3.68 -6.16 32.66
CA SER A 30 -4.22 -4.96 33.29
C SER A 30 -4.48 -5.17 34.78
N ASN A 31 -5.15 -6.27 35.14
CA ASN A 31 -5.47 -6.58 36.53
C ASN A 31 -4.20 -6.85 37.35
N ALA A 32 -3.19 -7.50 36.75
CA ALA A 32 -1.90 -7.69 37.38
C ALA A 32 -1.21 -6.34 37.66
N ASN A 33 -1.23 -5.40 36.71
CA ASN A 33 -0.69 -4.05 36.91
C ASN A 33 -1.37 -3.33 38.06
N THR A 34 -2.71 -3.31 38.06
CA THR A 34 -3.47 -2.69 39.15
C THR A 34 -3.15 -3.33 40.49
N ALA A 35 -2.97 -4.65 40.55
CA ALA A 35 -2.57 -5.34 41.77
C ALA A 35 -1.18 -4.91 42.29
N PHE A 36 -0.23 -4.59 41.39
CA PHE A 36 1.08 -4.05 41.76
C PHE A 36 1.03 -2.58 42.17
N GLU A 37 0.09 -1.79 41.65
CA GLU A 37 -0.08 -0.37 42.01
C GLU A 37 -0.66 -0.19 43.42
N VAL A 38 -1.54 -1.09 43.85
CA VAL A 38 -2.22 -0.98 45.16
C VAL A 38 -1.47 -1.65 46.32
N ILE A 39 -0.45 -2.46 46.03
CA ILE A 39 0.29 -3.21 47.04
C ILE A 39 1.53 -2.44 47.51
N ASN A 40 1.92 -2.67 48.78
CA ASN A 40 3.19 -2.17 49.27
C ASN A 40 4.36 -2.76 48.44
N PRO A 41 5.28 -1.93 47.91
CA PRO A 41 6.42 -2.38 47.08
C PRO A 41 7.29 -3.47 47.74
N ILE A 42 7.39 -3.50 49.08
CA ILE A 42 8.13 -4.53 49.83
C ILE A 42 7.53 -5.93 49.60
N HIS A 43 6.26 -6.01 49.21
CA HIS A 43 5.56 -7.27 48.96
C HIS A 43 5.40 -7.61 47.47
N ALA A 44 5.99 -6.83 46.56
CA ALA A 44 5.89 -7.03 45.11
C ALA A 44 6.38 -8.43 44.69
N ASP A 45 7.53 -8.89 45.19
CA ASP A 45 8.06 -10.23 44.88
C ASP A 45 7.13 -11.35 45.32
N ARG A 46 6.45 -11.16 46.45
CA ARG A 46 5.48 -12.13 46.97
C ARG A 46 4.23 -12.18 46.11
N LEU A 47 3.72 -11.01 45.70
CA LEU A 47 2.60 -10.92 44.77
C LEU A 47 2.94 -11.55 43.42
N TYR A 48 4.15 -11.30 42.90
CA TYR A 48 4.63 -11.89 41.64
C TYR A 48 4.56 -13.42 41.66
N LYS A 49 5.06 -14.05 42.73
CA LYS A 49 4.98 -15.51 42.91
C LYS A 49 3.54 -16.02 42.88
N PHE A 50 2.60 -15.30 43.49
CA PHE A 50 1.18 -15.67 43.44
C PHE A 50 0.56 -15.46 42.04
N ILE A 51 0.94 -14.40 41.33
CA ILE A 51 0.49 -14.17 39.94
C ILE A 51 0.94 -15.31 39.03
N LEU A 52 2.15 -15.84 39.20
CA LEU A 52 2.60 -17.04 38.46
C LEU A 52 1.70 -18.26 38.71
N THR A 53 1.14 -18.41 39.92
CA THR A 53 0.18 -19.49 40.21
C THR A 53 -1.18 -19.30 39.54
N ARG A 54 -1.54 -18.06 39.15
CA ARG A 54 -2.76 -17.75 38.40
C ARG A 54 -2.66 -18.07 36.91
N ILE A 55 -1.45 -18.32 36.40
CA ILE A 55 -1.23 -18.72 35.01
C ILE A 55 -1.29 -20.25 34.92
N GLY A 56 -2.23 -20.76 34.14
CA GLY A 56 -2.44 -22.19 33.94
C GLY A 56 -2.00 -22.70 32.57
N GLY A 57 -2.04 -24.03 32.40
CA GLY A 57 -1.86 -24.71 31.12
C GLY A 57 -0.46 -24.57 30.52
N GLU A 58 -0.39 -24.55 29.19
CA GLU A 58 0.85 -24.49 28.41
C GLU A 58 1.67 -23.23 28.68
N ALA A 59 1.00 -22.09 28.92
CA ALA A 59 1.64 -20.82 29.24
C ALA A 59 2.55 -20.92 30.47
N ARG A 60 2.07 -21.61 31.52
CA ARG A 60 2.83 -21.83 32.76
C ARG A 60 4.10 -22.63 32.49
N ILE A 61 4.00 -23.66 31.65
CA ILE A 61 5.13 -24.51 31.27
C ILE A 61 6.17 -23.66 30.53
N THR A 62 5.76 -22.86 29.54
CA THR A 62 6.69 -22.01 28.79
C THR A 62 7.37 -20.96 29.66
N ILE A 63 6.65 -20.34 30.60
CA ILE A 63 7.21 -19.36 31.54
C ILE A 63 8.25 -20.03 32.47
N ALA A 64 7.95 -21.23 32.98
CA ALA A 64 8.85 -21.94 33.89
C ALA A 64 10.22 -22.25 33.26
N HIS A 65 10.28 -22.46 31.93
CA HIS A 65 11.55 -22.71 31.23
C HIS A 65 12.36 -21.43 30.97
N ARG A 66 11.75 -20.24 31.06
CA ARG A 66 12.38 -18.97 30.68
C ARG A 66 13.00 -18.20 31.84
N ASN A 67 12.78 -18.64 33.09
CA ASN A 67 13.28 -17.96 34.30
C ASN A 67 12.95 -16.46 34.32
N LEU A 68 11.67 -16.12 34.13
CA LEU A 68 11.21 -14.73 34.21
C LEU A 68 11.18 -14.33 35.69
N ASP A 69 12.17 -13.56 36.13
CA ASP A 69 12.33 -13.20 37.54
C ASP A 69 11.54 -11.92 37.91
N ARG A 70 11.10 -11.16 36.90
CA ARG A 70 10.44 -9.87 37.06
C ARG A 70 9.06 -9.83 36.40
N CYS A 71 8.16 -9.04 36.98
CA CYS A 71 6.83 -8.84 36.42
C CYS A 71 6.86 -8.17 35.04
N GLU A 72 7.81 -7.25 34.81
CA GLU A 72 8.02 -6.60 33.50
C GLU A 72 8.24 -7.63 32.39
N GLU A 73 9.15 -8.57 32.63
CA GLU A 73 9.51 -9.63 31.67
C GLU A 73 8.35 -10.59 31.43
N LEU A 74 7.60 -10.95 32.48
CA LEU A 74 6.38 -11.73 32.35
C LEU A 74 5.34 -11.04 31.46
N ARG A 75 5.12 -9.74 31.68
CA ARG A 75 4.16 -8.95 30.90
C ARG A 75 4.56 -8.88 29.44
N GLU A 76 5.83 -8.57 29.16
CA GLU A 76 6.36 -8.52 27.80
C GLU A 76 6.26 -9.87 27.10
N PHE A 77 6.65 -10.96 27.77
CA PHE A 77 6.54 -12.31 27.25
C PHE A 77 5.10 -12.67 26.90
N LEU A 78 4.15 -12.39 27.80
CA LEU A 78 2.73 -12.68 27.58
C LEU A 78 2.15 -11.85 26.43
N ARG A 79 2.53 -10.56 26.33
CA ARG A 79 2.15 -9.71 25.19
C ARG A 79 2.67 -10.31 23.89
N ASN A 80 3.96 -10.58 23.80
CA ASN A 80 4.59 -11.08 22.57
C ASN A 80 4.08 -12.46 22.14
N THR A 81 3.69 -13.31 23.09
CA THR A 81 3.29 -14.69 22.81
C THR A 81 1.79 -14.83 22.51
N TYR A 82 0.94 -14.13 23.26
CA TYR A 82 -0.51 -14.36 23.25
C TYR A 82 -1.32 -13.23 22.64
N ILE A 83 -0.79 -12.00 22.62
CA ILE A 83 -1.32 -11.01 21.71
C ILE A 83 -0.79 -11.43 20.35
N GLU A 84 -1.67 -12.08 19.59
CA GLU A 84 -1.44 -12.36 18.19
C GLU A 84 -0.92 -11.05 17.59
N LYS A 85 0.38 -11.01 17.25
CA LYS A 85 0.90 -10.05 16.29
C LYS A 85 0.13 -10.36 15.01
N ARG A 86 -1.10 -9.86 14.91
CA ARG A 86 -1.74 -9.64 13.63
C ARG A 86 -0.70 -8.82 12.91
N THR A 87 -0.09 -9.47 11.93
CA THR A 87 0.98 -9.00 11.08
C THR A 87 0.56 -7.68 10.44
N LEU A 88 0.77 -6.62 11.21
CA LEU A 88 0.81 -5.19 10.90
C LEU A 88 0.88 -4.55 12.27
N ASP A 89 2.10 -4.27 12.72
CA ASP A 89 2.32 -3.45 13.90
C ASP A 89 1.52 -2.16 13.68
N PHE A 90 0.36 -2.03 14.34
CA PHE A 90 -0.43 -0.78 14.42
C PHE A 90 0.31 0.26 15.29
N THR A 91 1.64 0.25 15.22
CA THR A 91 2.47 1.36 15.62
C THR A 91 2.32 2.44 14.55
N PRO A 92 2.40 3.74 14.90
CA PRO A 92 2.46 4.82 13.91
C PRO A 92 3.49 4.53 12.80
N THR A 93 4.63 3.91 13.16
CA THR A 93 5.66 3.47 12.24
C THR A 93 5.17 2.41 11.24
N GLY A 94 4.40 1.41 11.67
CA GLY A 94 3.85 0.39 10.78
C GLY A 94 2.78 0.92 9.83
N ILE A 95 1.98 1.91 10.26
CA ILE A 95 0.99 2.57 9.39
C ILE A 95 1.70 3.40 8.30
N LEU A 96 2.76 4.14 8.67
CA LEU A 96 3.55 4.91 7.71
C LEU A 96 4.22 3.99 6.67
N THR A 97 4.83 2.88 7.10
CA THR A 97 5.45 1.92 6.18
C THR A 97 4.45 1.26 5.22
N LEU A 98 3.21 1.00 5.66
CA LEU A 98 2.16 0.51 4.77
C LEU A 98 1.75 1.58 3.76
N SER A 99 1.59 2.82 4.20
CA SER A 99 1.22 3.94 3.34
C SER A 99 2.27 4.16 2.24
N ASP A 100 3.56 4.14 2.57
CA ASP A 100 4.64 4.28 1.60
C ASP A 100 4.65 3.12 0.59
N ARG A 101 4.43 1.88 1.06
CA ARG A 101 4.32 0.73 0.16
C ARG A 101 3.13 0.82 -0.79
N LEU A 102 1.97 1.27 -0.30
CA LEU A 102 0.80 1.50 -1.15
C LEU A 102 1.04 2.61 -2.17
N ARG A 103 1.70 3.71 -1.77
CA ARG A 103 2.11 4.78 -2.68
C ARG A 103 2.98 4.23 -3.82
N ASN A 104 4.00 3.44 -3.49
CA ASN A 104 4.90 2.84 -4.47
C ASN A 104 4.16 1.90 -5.45
N ILE A 105 3.28 1.04 -4.93
CA ILE A 105 2.48 0.11 -5.77
C ILE A 105 1.58 0.90 -6.73
N CYS A 106 0.85 1.90 -6.23
CA CYS A 106 -0.04 2.72 -7.04
C CYS A 106 0.72 3.51 -8.12
N PHE A 107 1.88 4.08 -7.78
CA PHE A 107 2.74 4.77 -8.74
C PHE A 107 3.18 3.84 -9.87
N ILE A 108 3.73 2.67 -9.53
CA ILE A 108 4.19 1.68 -10.52
C ILE A 108 3.03 1.21 -11.40
N GLN A 109 1.84 0.95 -10.83
CA GLN A 109 0.66 0.57 -11.61
C GLN A 109 0.14 1.69 -12.53
N GLY A 110 0.39 2.95 -12.17
CA GLY A 110 0.00 4.12 -12.95
C GLY A 110 0.91 4.43 -14.15
N LEU A 111 2.07 3.79 -14.27
CA LEU A 111 2.97 4.00 -15.40
C LEU A 111 2.35 3.48 -16.70
N SER A 112 2.42 4.29 -17.76
CA SER A 112 1.77 4.01 -19.06
C SER A 112 2.36 2.82 -19.83
N SER A 113 3.56 2.36 -19.46
CA SER A 113 4.29 1.30 -20.16
C SER A 113 4.51 0.08 -19.27
N ASP A 114 3.89 -1.05 -19.63
CA ASP A 114 4.08 -2.35 -18.95
C ASP A 114 5.54 -2.78 -18.84
N ARG A 115 6.35 -2.38 -19.83
CA ARG A 115 7.80 -2.61 -19.83
C ARG A 115 8.46 -1.86 -18.68
N ILE A 116 8.15 -0.58 -18.50
CA ILE A 116 8.71 0.23 -17.40
C ILE A 116 8.22 -0.33 -16.06
N GLN A 117 6.93 -0.68 -15.94
CA GLN A 117 6.40 -1.33 -14.73
C GLN A 117 7.21 -2.57 -14.34
N THR A 118 7.51 -3.43 -15.31
CA THR A 118 8.26 -4.67 -15.11
C THR A 118 9.69 -4.39 -14.64
N ILE A 119 10.37 -3.42 -15.26
CA ILE A 119 11.74 -3.06 -14.90
C ILE A 119 11.77 -2.51 -13.46
N VAL A 120 10.91 -1.55 -13.14
CA VAL A 120 10.86 -0.92 -11.82
C VAL A 120 10.54 -1.95 -10.73
N ARG A 121 9.58 -2.87 -10.96
CA ARG A 121 9.29 -3.98 -10.01
C ARG A 121 10.49 -4.91 -9.81
N SER A 122 11.26 -5.19 -10.86
CA SER A 122 12.39 -6.11 -10.78
C SER A 122 13.57 -5.58 -9.97
N GLN A 123 13.68 -4.25 -9.80
CA GLN A 123 14.75 -3.64 -9.02
C GLN A 123 14.52 -3.69 -7.51
N ASN A 124 13.29 -3.99 -7.05
CA ASN A 124 12.93 -4.17 -5.64
C ASN A 124 13.41 -3.03 -4.72
N GLN A 125 13.24 -1.78 -5.19
CA GLN A 125 13.51 -0.58 -4.40
C GLN A 125 12.33 -0.29 -3.46
N ASP A 126 12.60 0.10 -2.22
CA ASP A 126 11.57 0.47 -1.23
C ASP A 126 11.35 1.99 -1.15
N ASP A 127 12.32 2.77 -1.59
CA ASP A 127 12.28 4.23 -1.55
C ASP A 127 11.61 4.81 -2.80
N PHE A 128 10.69 5.75 -2.60
CA PHE A 128 9.85 6.30 -3.68
C PHE A 128 10.67 7.11 -4.69
N ASP A 129 11.67 7.87 -4.23
CA ASP A 129 12.45 8.74 -5.10
C ASP A 129 13.28 7.90 -6.07
N ASN A 130 13.91 6.81 -5.60
CA ASN A 130 14.61 5.86 -6.45
C ASN A 130 13.69 5.19 -7.48
N ILE A 131 12.47 4.81 -7.06
CA ILE A 131 11.46 4.20 -7.96
C ILE A 131 11.07 5.18 -9.07
N ALA A 132 10.85 6.45 -8.71
CA ALA A 132 10.46 7.50 -9.64
C ALA A 132 11.60 7.84 -10.62
N GLU A 133 12.84 7.95 -10.12
CA GLU A 133 14.04 8.16 -10.93
C GLU A 133 14.23 7.04 -11.96
N THR A 134 14.16 5.78 -11.52
CA THR A 134 14.26 4.60 -12.41
C THR A 134 13.17 4.63 -13.49
N ALA A 135 11.94 5.00 -13.14
CA ALA A 135 10.85 5.09 -14.11
C ALA A 135 11.09 6.19 -15.15
N LEU A 136 11.59 7.35 -14.73
CA LEU A 136 11.90 8.49 -15.61
C LEU A 136 13.08 8.19 -16.54
N GLU A 137 14.12 7.51 -16.06
CA GLU A 137 15.25 7.07 -16.87
C GLU A 137 14.81 6.12 -17.99
N GLU A 138 13.99 5.13 -17.66
CA GLU A 138 13.47 4.16 -18.63
C GLU A 138 12.52 4.82 -19.64
N GLU A 139 11.66 5.74 -19.18
CA GLU A 139 10.79 6.53 -20.06
C GLU A 139 11.63 7.36 -21.06
N SER A 140 12.65 8.06 -20.55
CA SER A 140 13.57 8.86 -21.37
C SER A 140 14.34 8.00 -22.39
N ALA A 141 14.77 6.79 -21.99
CA ALA A 141 15.43 5.85 -22.87
C ALA A 141 14.52 5.35 -24.00
N ILE A 142 13.22 5.19 -23.73
CA ILE A 142 12.22 4.81 -24.73
C ILE A 142 11.95 5.98 -25.69
N PHE A 143 11.76 7.19 -25.16
CA PHE A 143 11.53 8.38 -25.99
C PHE A 143 12.72 8.67 -26.92
N SER A 144 13.96 8.62 -26.39
CA SER A 144 15.17 8.84 -27.19
C SER A 144 15.30 7.83 -28.33
N LYS A 145 14.96 6.56 -28.10
CA LYS A 145 14.95 5.53 -29.16
C LYS A 145 13.89 5.85 -30.22
N ASN A 146 12.67 6.17 -29.80
CA ASN A 146 11.57 6.51 -30.72
C ASN A 146 11.88 7.74 -31.57
N GLU A 147 12.55 8.74 -31.00
CA GLU A 147 12.93 9.95 -31.72
C GLU A 147 14.02 9.67 -32.78
N ARG A 148 14.97 8.79 -32.50
CA ARG A 148 15.94 8.33 -33.52
C ARG A 148 15.29 7.55 -34.67
N TYR A 149 14.18 6.85 -34.42
CA TYR A 149 13.42 6.16 -35.46
C TYR A 149 12.47 7.08 -36.24
N LYS A 150 12.11 8.24 -35.68
CA LYS A 150 11.62 9.38 -36.46
C LYS A 150 12.82 9.99 -37.19
N GLY A 151 13.31 9.28 -38.21
CA GLY A 151 14.28 9.83 -39.14
C GLY A 151 13.85 11.22 -39.64
N PRO A 152 14.81 12.05 -40.13
CA PRO A 152 14.57 13.44 -40.50
C PRO A 152 13.25 13.49 -41.26
N GLU A 153 12.33 14.36 -40.78
CA GLU A 153 11.00 14.55 -41.34
C GLU A 153 11.05 14.15 -42.79
N LYS A 154 10.35 13.06 -43.14
CA LYS A 154 10.25 12.65 -44.53
C LYS A 154 9.63 13.85 -45.23
N PHE A 155 10.48 14.77 -45.73
CA PHE A 155 10.17 15.66 -46.83
C PHE A 155 9.36 14.78 -47.73
N SER A 156 8.08 15.09 -47.88
CA SER A 156 7.15 14.17 -48.51
C SER A 156 7.74 13.88 -49.87
N VAL A 157 8.42 12.74 -50.02
CA VAL A 157 9.16 12.42 -51.23
C VAL A 157 8.05 12.16 -52.22
N GLN A 158 7.70 13.20 -52.97
CA GLN A 158 6.79 13.08 -54.08
C GLN A 158 7.54 12.28 -55.11
N CYS A 159 6.97 11.15 -55.49
CA CYS A 159 7.51 10.34 -56.55
C CYS A 159 7.64 11.21 -57.82
N THR A 160 8.85 11.36 -58.36
CA THR A 160 9.10 12.18 -59.55
C THR A 160 8.35 11.68 -60.78
N ASN A 161 7.95 10.40 -60.82
CA ASN A 161 7.20 9.81 -61.92
C ASN A 161 5.68 10.07 -61.84
N CYS A 162 5.07 10.03 -60.65
CA CYS A 162 3.62 10.12 -60.50
C CYS A 162 3.11 11.30 -59.66
N LYS A 163 4.03 12.08 -59.07
CA LYS A 163 3.79 13.21 -58.16
C LYS A 163 2.95 12.88 -56.91
N ARG A 164 2.73 11.60 -56.59
CA ARG A 164 2.06 11.19 -55.33
C ARG A 164 3.08 11.01 -54.22
N THR A 165 2.69 11.33 -53.00
CA THR A 165 3.48 11.10 -51.78
C THR A 165 3.35 9.63 -51.34
N GLY A 166 4.30 9.14 -50.52
CA GLY A 166 4.23 7.81 -49.91
C GLY A 166 5.10 6.72 -50.55
N HIS A 167 5.85 7.00 -51.62
CA HIS A 167 6.82 6.06 -52.20
C HIS A 167 7.94 6.78 -52.99
N MET A 168 9.09 6.12 -53.16
CA MET A 168 10.19 6.63 -53.99
C MET A 168 9.95 6.31 -55.48
N SER A 169 10.52 7.10 -56.40
CA SER A 169 10.40 6.88 -57.85
C SER A 169 10.87 5.51 -58.33
N SER A 170 11.80 4.88 -57.61
CA SER A 170 12.25 3.51 -57.84
C SER A 170 11.18 2.45 -57.57
N LYS A 171 10.20 2.76 -56.71
CA LYS A 171 9.07 1.88 -56.36
C LYS A 171 7.75 2.37 -56.97
N CYS A 172 7.81 3.25 -57.97
CA CYS A 172 6.62 3.79 -58.62
C CYS A 172 6.00 2.75 -59.56
N TYR A 173 4.80 2.29 -59.23
CA TYR A 173 4.05 1.32 -60.03
C TYR A 173 3.80 1.79 -61.48
N LEU A 174 3.73 3.10 -61.71
CA LEU A 174 3.58 3.66 -63.06
C LEU A 174 4.85 3.53 -63.92
N LYS A 175 6.03 3.34 -63.31
CA LYS A 175 7.29 3.19 -64.05
C LYS A 175 7.34 1.86 -64.82
N TYR A 176 6.64 0.84 -64.32
CA TYR A 176 6.63 -0.52 -64.89
C TYR A 176 5.45 -0.77 -65.84
N LYS A 177 4.63 0.25 -66.13
CA LYS A 177 3.43 0.05 -66.98
C LYS A 177 3.68 0.26 -68.47
N GLN A 178 4.89 0.68 -68.89
CA GLN A 178 5.16 1.00 -70.30
C GLN A 178 6.10 0.04 -71.03
N GLU A 179 6.88 -0.77 -70.34
CA GLU A 179 7.77 -1.72 -71.00
C GLU A 179 7.67 -3.05 -70.27
N ASP A 180 7.69 -4.13 -71.05
CA ASP A 180 7.63 -5.53 -70.64
C ASP A 180 6.25 -6.14 -70.41
N LYS A 181 5.65 -6.54 -71.56
CA LYS A 181 4.89 -7.79 -71.66
C LYS A 181 5.81 -8.96 -71.27
N VAL A 182 5.99 -9.23 -69.99
CA VAL A 182 6.62 -10.47 -69.51
C VAL A 182 5.52 -11.46 -69.16
N ASN A 183 5.56 -12.61 -69.84
CA ASN A 183 4.77 -13.80 -69.54
C ASN A 183 4.93 -14.18 -68.07
N ILE A 184 3.88 -13.95 -67.27
CA ILE A 184 3.77 -14.45 -65.91
C ILE A 184 3.40 -15.92 -66.00
N SER A 185 4.37 -16.81 -65.79
CA SER A 185 4.12 -18.21 -65.49
C SER A 185 3.39 -18.30 -64.15
N HIS A 186 2.18 -18.85 -64.18
CA HIS A 186 1.37 -19.19 -63.01
C HIS A 186 2.14 -20.09 -62.03
N GLY A 187 2.63 -19.50 -60.94
CA GLY A 187 2.83 -20.21 -59.68
C GLY A 187 1.50 -20.21 -58.94
N THR A 188 0.94 -21.39 -58.69
CA THR A 188 -0.38 -21.58 -58.08
C THR A 188 -0.46 -21.02 -56.66
N ASP A 189 -1.32 -20.02 -56.47
CA ASP A 189 -1.66 -19.28 -55.24
C ASP A 189 -2.23 -20.11 -54.06
N ALA A 190 -2.18 -21.44 -54.14
CA ALA A 190 -2.80 -22.32 -53.14
C ALA A 190 -2.03 -22.33 -51.80
N ASP A 191 -0.70 -22.29 -51.82
CA ASP A 191 0.11 -22.41 -50.59
C ASP A 191 0.14 -21.12 -49.75
N ASN A 192 0.07 -19.95 -50.40
CA ASN A 192 0.09 -18.67 -49.68
C ASN A 192 -1.22 -18.42 -48.92
N THR A 193 -2.35 -18.88 -49.47
CA THR A 193 -3.66 -18.75 -48.81
C THR A 193 -3.69 -19.55 -47.51
N ASN A 194 -3.01 -20.70 -47.47
CA ASN A 194 -2.96 -21.54 -46.28
C ASN A 194 -2.12 -20.91 -45.17
N TYR A 195 -1.01 -20.24 -45.51
CA TYR A 195 -0.17 -19.52 -44.55
C TYR A 195 -0.92 -18.40 -43.80
N TYR A 196 -1.67 -17.57 -44.53
CA TYR A 196 -2.46 -16.50 -43.90
C TYR A 196 -3.65 -17.03 -43.10
N ASN A 197 -4.31 -18.11 -43.56
CA ASN A 197 -5.40 -18.72 -42.82
C ASN A 197 -4.94 -19.32 -41.49
N VAL A 198 -3.74 -19.91 -41.43
CA VAL A 198 -3.15 -20.44 -40.19
C VAL A 198 -2.80 -19.30 -39.22
N GLN A 199 -2.26 -18.18 -39.70
CA GLN A 199 -1.99 -17.03 -38.83
C GLN A 199 -3.26 -16.36 -38.31
N ILE A 200 -4.29 -16.21 -39.15
CA ILE A 200 -5.58 -15.66 -38.73
C ILE A 200 -6.23 -16.57 -37.67
N LYS A 201 -6.08 -17.90 -37.81
CA LYS A 201 -6.58 -18.86 -36.84
C LYS A 201 -5.86 -18.73 -35.49
N HIS A 202 -4.53 -18.69 -35.49
CA HIS A 202 -3.75 -18.46 -34.26
C HIS A 202 -4.07 -17.12 -33.59
N PHE A 203 -4.31 -16.08 -34.38
CA PHE A 203 -4.69 -14.78 -33.84
C PHE A 203 -6.08 -14.81 -33.18
N LYS A 204 -7.03 -15.54 -33.76
CA LYS A 204 -8.37 -15.74 -33.16
C LYS A 204 -8.31 -16.57 -31.88
N GLU A 205 -7.55 -17.66 -31.87
CA GLU A 205 -7.38 -18.52 -30.69
C GLU A 205 -6.74 -17.74 -29.52
N ASN A 206 -5.71 -16.93 -29.79
CA ASN A 206 -5.12 -16.04 -28.77
C ASN A 206 -6.08 -14.95 -28.26
N LEU A 207 -6.95 -14.43 -29.13
CA LEU A 207 -7.98 -13.45 -28.75
C LEU A 207 -9.04 -14.08 -27.84
N GLU A 208 -9.39 -15.33 -28.09
CA GLU A 208 -10.39 -16.06 -27.32
C GLU A 208 -9.86 -16.39 -25.91
N ASP A 209 -8.58 -16.77 -25.79
CA ASP A 209 -7.90 -16.97 -24.50
C ASP A 209 -7.73 -15.66 -23.71
N LEU A 210 -7.42 -14.55 -24.38
CA LEU A 210 -7.38 -13.23 -23.75
C LEU A 210 -8.77 -12.79 -23.27
N CYS A 211 -9.81 -13.07 -24.06
CA CYS A 211 -11.19 -12.73 -23.71
C CYS A 211 -11.72 -13.59 -22.55
N ASN A 212 -11.30 -14.85 -22.45
CA ASN A 212 -11.60 -15.71 -21.30
C ASN A 212 -10.89 -15.25 -20.03
N SER A 213 -9.67 -14.72 -20.14
CA SER A 213 -8.93 -14.09 -19.02
C SER A 213 -9.60 -12.79 -18.55
N VAL A 214 -10.11 -11.98 -19.48
CA VAL A 214 -10.86 -10.74 -19.18
C VAL A 214 -12.24 -11.05 -18.57
N LYS A 215 -12.87 -12.19 -18.87
CA LYS A 215 -14.12 -12.63 -18.21
C LYS A 215 -13.93 -13.12 -16.78
N ALA A 216 -12.72 -13.49 -16.37
CA ALA A 216 -12.41 -13.84 -14.98
C ALA A 216 -12.19 -12.59 -14.10
N LEU A 217 -11.74 -11.47 -14.67
CA LEU A 217 -11.51 -10.21 -13.96
C LEU A 217 -12.74 -9.63 -13.23
N PRO A 218 -13.97 -9.64 -13.79
CA PRO A 218 -15.16 -9.12 -13.13
C PRO A 218 -15.52 -9.83 -11.83
N GLY A 219 -15.26 -11.14 -11.74
CA GLY A 219 -15.50 -11.91 -10.51
C GLY A 219 -14.60 -11.44 -9.38
N THR A 220 -13.31 -11.27 -9.66
CA THR A 220 -12.31 -10.78 -8.70
C THR A 220 -12.54 -9.30 -8.35
N PHE A 221 -12.98 -8.48 -9.31
CA PHE A 221 -13.40 -7.10 -9.05
C PHE A 221 -14.64 -7.03 -8.15
N ASN A 222 -15.63 -7.91 -8.34
CA ASN A 222 -16.83 -7.95 -7.49
C ASN A 222 -16.51 -8.37 -6.06
N GLU A 223 -15.59 -9.33 -5.87
CA GLU A 223 -15.09 -9.72 -4.55
C GLU A 223 -14.33 -8.55 -3.89
N THR A 224 -13.47 -7.85 -4.63
CA THR A 224 -12.73 -6.68 -4.12
C THR A 224 -13.67 -5.52 -3.77
N ILE A 225 -14.72 -5.28 -4.56
CA ILE A 225 -15.74 -4.27 -4.28
C ILE A 225 -16.57 -4.66 -3.05
N SER A 226 -16.93 -5.95 -2.90
CA SER A 226 -17.64 -6.44 -1.72
C SER A 226 -16.79 -6.31 -0.45
N ASP A 227 -15.49 -6.57 -0.54
CA ASP A 227 -14.53 -6.35 0.54
C ASP A 227 -14.39 -4.85 0.86
N LEU A 228 -14.42 -3.99 -0.15
CA LEU A 228 -14.40 -2.53 0.04
C LEU A 228 -15.68 -2.02 0.72
N GLU A 229 -16.86 -2.52 0.33
CA GLU A 229 -18.13 -2.20 0.97
C GLU A 229 -18.18 -2.70 2.42
N TYR A 230 -17.71 -3.93 2.66
CA TYR A 230 -17.57 -4.48 4.00
C TYR A 230 -16.61 -3.62 4.85
N ASN A 231 -15.44 -3.27 4.32
CA ASN A 231 -14.48 -2.41 5.01
C ASN A 231 -15.06 -1.02 5.29
N THR A 232 -15.83 -0.45 4.36
CA THR A 232 -16.55 0.82 4.55
C THR A 232 -17.55 0.72 5.70
N GLN A 233 -18.30 -0.39 5.81
CA GLN A 233 -19.23 -0.63 6.92
C GLN A 233 -18.51 -0.82 8.25
N VAL A 234 -17.39 -1.55 8.27
CA VAL A 234 -16.55 -1.73 9.47
C VAL A 234 -16.00 -0.38 9.94
N MET A 235 -15.49 0.45 9.03
CA MET A 235 -15.01 1.80 9.34
C MET A 235 -16.14 2.68 9.87
N LYS A 236 -17.31 2.68 9.23
CA LYS A 236 -18.49 3.43 9.69
C LYS A 236 -18.91 3.01 11.10
N LYS A 237 -18.91 1.71 11.40
CA LYS A 237 -19.21 1.18 12.74
C LYS A 237 -18.14 1.56 13.77
N GLY A 238 -16.87 1.56 13.38
CA GLY A 238 -15.76 2.04 14.22
C GLY A 238 -15.90 3.52 14.55
N LEU A 239 -16.17 4.35 13.55
CA LEU A 239 -16.40 5.79 13.71
C LEU A 239 -17.62 6.10 14.58
N MET A 240 -18.72 5.35 14.43
CA MET A 240 -19.88 5.51 15.32
C MET A 240 -19.56 5.16 16.77
N LYS A 241 -18.78 4.10 17.03
CA LYS A 241 -18.33 3.76 18.39
C LYS A 241 -17.41 4.85 18.97
N LEU A 242 -16.49 5.37 18.17
CA LEU A 242 -15.61 6.47 18.56
C LEU A 242 -16.43 7.72 18.90
N LYS A 243 -17.43 8.04 18.07
CA LYS A 243 -18.35 9.15 18.29
C LYS A 243 -19.10 9.00 19.62
N SER A 244 -19.69 7.83 19.88
CA SER A 244 -20.39 7.58 21.14
C SER A 244 -19.47 7.60 22.36
N TYR A 245 -18.21 7.15 22.21
CA TYR A 245 -17.21 7.28 23.26
C TYR A 245 -16.83 8.74 23.53
N MET A 246 -16.68 9.55 22.48
CA MET A 246 -16.45 10.99 22.62
C MET A 246 -17.64 11.71 23.23
N GLU A 247 -18.87 11.38 22.83
CA GLU A 247 -20.10 11.92 23.44
C GLU A 247 -20.17 11.58 24.94
N TRP A 248 -19.91 10.33 25.31
CA TRP A 248 -19.80 9.91 26.72
C TRP A 248 -18.66 10.60 27.47
N PHE A 249 -17.50 10.74 26.83
CA PHE A 249 -16.33 11.41 27.42
C PHE A 249 -16.62 12.90 27.66
N ILE A 250 -17.30 13.56 26.72
CA ILE A 250 -17.77 14.95 26.83
C ILE A 250 -18.75 15.07 28.01
N GLU A 251 -19.73 14.17 28.11
CA GLU A 251 -20.68 14.14 29.24
C GLU A 251 -19.99 13.88 30.59
N SER A 252 -18.93 13.08 30.60
CA SER A 252 -18.16 12.73 31.81
C SER A 252 -17.18 13.85 32.22
N THR A 253 -16.65 14.61 31.26
CA THR A 253 -15.68 15.70 31.50
C THR A 253 -16.32 17.02 31.95
N ASP A 254 -17.62 17.21 31.73
CA ASP A 254 -18.39 18.38 32.20
C ASP A 254 -18.52 18.44 33.74
N SER A 255 -18.11 17.38 34.45
CA SER A 255 -18.21 17.27 35.91
C SER A 255 -16.98 17.74 36.70
N GLY A 256 -15.97 18.32 36.02
CA GLY A 256 -14.97 19.18 36.67
C GLY A 256 -13.53 18.68 36.61
N LEU A 257 -12.61 19.63 36.44
CA LEU A 257 -11.14 19.53 36.60
C LEU A 257 -10.29 18.94 35.45
N ASN A 258 -10.82 18.26 34.43
CA ASN A 258 -10.04 17.79 33.26
C ASN A 258 -9.94 18.79 32.08
N LEU A 259 -10.54 19.98 32.23
CA LEU A 259 -10.71 20.92 31.11
C LEU A 259 -9.40 21.57 30.64
N MET A 260 -8.41 21.74 31.52
CA MET A 260 -7.13 22.38 31.17
C MET A 260 -6.17 21.46 30.42
N ASP A 261 -6.03 20.20 30.83
CA ASP A 261 -5.13 19.25 30.14
C ASP A 261 -5.67 18.84 28.77
N ILE A 262 -7.00 18.76 28.65
CA ILE A 262 -7.67 18.56 27.35
C ILE A 262 -7.46 19.78 26.45
N LYS A 263 -7.52 21.01 27.00
CA LYS A 263 -7.25 22.23 26.26
C LYS A 263 -5.81 22.28 25.75
N ILE A 264 -4.83 21.98 26.61
CA ILE A 264 -3.40 21.97 26.23
C ILE A 264 -3.14 20.91 25.14
N THR A 265 -3.72 19.71 25.29
CA THR A 265 -3.57 18.63 24.30
C THR A 265 -4.26 18.96 22.98
N ALA A 266 -5.43 19.62 23.03
CA ALA A 266 -6.14 20.06 21.83
C ALA A 266 -5.40 21.19 21.10
N GLU A 267 -4.82 22.15 21.83
CA GLU A 267 -4.01 23.23 21.25
C GLU A 267 -2.74 22.70 20.56
N ASP A 268 -2.09 21.69 21.14
CA ASP A 268 -0.92 21.03 20.52
C ASP A 268 -1.32 20.29 19.22
N HIS A 269 -2.40 19.52 19.24
CA HIS A 269 -2.91 18.87 18.03
C HIS A 269 -3.34 19.87 16.94
N ILE A 270 -3.94 21.00 17.31
CA ILE A 270 -4.29 22.08 16.36
C ILE A 270 -3.02 22.67 15.73
N ALA A 271 -1.96 22.87 16.51
CA ALA A 271 -0.68 23.37 15.98
C ALA A 271 -0.06 22.38 14.99
N GLN A 272 -0.08 21.08 15.30
CA GLN A 272 0.44 20.04 14.39
C GLN A 272 -0.36 19.97 13.08
N ILE A 273 -1.70 20.05 13.16
CA ILE A 273 -2.57 20.06 11.98
C ILE A 273 -2.32 21.30 11.12
N ASN A 274 -2.16 22.48 11.73
CA ASN A 274 -1.86 23.71 10.99
C ASN A 274 -0.51 23.64 10.26
N ASN A 275 0.50 23.04 10.87
CA ASN A 275 1.80 22.82 10.23
C ASN A 275 1.69 21.86 9.04
N ALA A 276 0.94 20.76 9.19
CA ALA A 276 0.69 19.82 8.10
C ALA A 276 -0.10 20.48 6.95
N LEU A 277 -1.10 21.31 7.28
CA LEU A 277 -1.90 22.05 6.30
C LEU A 277 -1.04 23.08 5.55
N ALA A 278 -0.14 23.78 6.23
CA ALA A 278 0.79 24.72 5.60
C ALA A 278 1.75 24.00 4.62
N ALA A 279 2.25 22.82 4.99
CA ALA A 279 3.08 22.01 4.10
C ALA A 279 2.29 21.50 2.87
N MET A 280 1.05 21.06 3.07
CA MET A 280 0.16 20.67 1.97
C MET A 280 -0.14 21.85 1.03
N GLN A 281 -0.40 23.04 1.59
CA GLN A 281 -0.62 24.26 0.81
C GLN A 281 0.61 24.59 -0.05
N LEU A 282 1.81 24.55 0.53
CA LEU A 282 3.06 24.77 -0.21
C LEU A 282 3.22 23.80 -1.38
N ASN A 283 2.94 22.51 -1.16
CA ASN A 283 3.02 21.50 -2.22
C ASN A 283 1.99 21.74 -3.34
N LEU A 284 0.78 22.17 -2.98
CA LEU A 284 -0.24 22.55 -3.95
C LEU A 284 0.19 23.80 -4.75
N ASP A 285 0.77 24.80 -4.09
CA ASP A 285 1.26 26.01 -4.74
C ASP A 285 2.39 25.68 -5.74
N LEU A 286 3.33 24.82 -5.36
CA LEU A 286 4.39 24.32 -6.26
C LEU A 286 3.83 23.55 -7.45
N MET A 287 2.81 22.73 -7.22
CA MET A 287 2.12 22.00 -8.29
C MET A 287 1.42 22.97 -9.25
N ILE A 288 0.72 23.98 -8.73
CA ILE A 288 0.06 25.02 -9.53
C ILE A 288 1.09 25.80 -10.35
N GLU A 289 2.20 26.20 -9.74
CA GLU A 289 3.29 26.91 -10.43
C GLU A 289 3.91 26.06 -11.54
N SER A 290 4.13 24.77 -11.29
CA SER A 290 4.60 23.81 -12.29
C SER A 290 3.65 23.71 -13.48
N VAL A 291 2.33 23.63 -13.23
CA VAL A 291 1.31 23.62 -14.29
C VAL A 291 1.30 24.93 -15.07
N ILE A 292 1.41 26.08 -14.40
CA ILE A 292 1.47 27.41 -15.05
C ILE A 292 2.73 27.51 -15.94
N ASN A 293 3.87 27.02 -15.46
CA ASN A 293 5.13 27.05 -16.21
C ASN A 293 5.09 26.09 -17.40
N ALA A 294 4.46 24.92 -17.26
CA ALA A 294 4.22 23.99 -18.35
C ALA A 294 3.31 24.60 -19.43
N GLN A 295 2.25 25.31 -19.04
CA GLN A 295 1.36 26.02 -19.98
C GLN A 295 2.06 27.14 -20.75
N LYS A 296 3.07 27.77 -20.14
CA LYS A 296 3.91 28.79 -20.79
C LYS A 296 5.01 28.19 -21.67
N GLY A 297 5.16 26.86 -21.71
CA GLY A 297 6.24 26.19 -22.43
C GLY A 297 7.61 26.40 -21.79
N CYS A 298 7.66 26.74 -20.50
CA CYS A 298 8.89 27.05 -19.74
C CYS A 298 9.23 25.96 -18.72
N CYS A 299 9.08 24.68 -19.06
CA CYS A 299 9.63 23.61 -18.24
C CYS A 299 11.16 23.64 -18.37
N ASN A 300 11.84 24.36 -17.49
CA ASN A 300 13.28 24.24 -17.33
C ASN A 300 13.57 22.96 -16.54
N PRO A 301 14.28 21.98 -17.12
CA PRO A 301 14.80 20.87 -16.33
C PRO A 301 15.87 21.45 -15.40
N LYS A 302 15.64 21.37 -14.09
CA LYS A 302 16.70 21.52 -13.08
C LYS A 302 17.22 20.14 -12.73
#